data_AF-A0A7G6XB46-F1
#
_entry.id   AF-A0A7G6XB46-F1
#
_cell.length_a   1.000
_cell.length_b   1.000
_cell.length_c   1.000
_cell.angle_alpha   90.00
_cell.angle_beta   90.00
_cell.angle_gamma   90.00
#
_symmetry.space_group_name_H-M   'P 1'
#
loop_
_entity.id
_entity.type
_entity.pdbx_description
1 polymer ?
#
loop_
_entity_poly.entity_id
_entity_poly.type
_entity_poly.pdbx_seq_one_letter_code
_entity_poly.pdbx_strand_id
1 'polypeptide(L)'
;MTSYSISVRLQRTTVEEAYVSVPVTDAVMLREPADDGSFRLDTDKLFAAAVELGSEADWLSEGQRTVVHPIQKAPDRADEADRGRPRLNETGRRAAA
;
A
#
# COMPACT_ATOMS: atom_id res chain seq x y z
N MET A 1 16.54 41.86 4.97
CA MET A 1 16.93 40.58 5.59
C MET A 1 16.44 39.47 4.68
N THR A 2 17.34 38.67 4.12
CA THR A 2 16.98 37.55 3.24
C THR A 2 16.53 36.37 4.11
N SER A 3 15.28 35.94 3.94
CA SER A 3 14.74 34.75 4.60
C SER A 3 15.05 33.52 3.73
N TYR A 4 15.57 32.46 4.35
CA TYR A 4 15.81 31.17 3.70
C TYR A 4 14.88 30.13 4.30
N SER A 5 14.35 29.24 3.47
CA SER A 5 13.53 28.10 3.91
C SER A 5 14.10 26.79 3.36
N ILE A 6 13.90 25.71 4.11
CA ILE A 6 14.29 24.34 3.73
C ILE A 6 13.03 23.49 3.74
N SER A 7 12.77 22.76 2.66
CA SER A 7 11.67 21.81 2.57
C SER A 7 12.10 20.44 3.06
N VAL A 8 11.31 19.82 3.94
CA VAL A 8 11.52 18.45 4.43
C VAL A 8 10.26 17.62 4.23
N ARG A 9 10.43 16.33 3.96
CA ARG A 9 9.33 15.37 3.88
C ARG A 9 9.10 14.75 5.26
N LEU A 10 7.88 14.87 5.77
CA LEU A 10 7.46 14.20 6.99
C LEU A 10 6.63 12.96 6.62
N GLN A 11 6.84 11.86 7.33
CA GLN A 11 6.01 10.66 7.24
C GLN A 11 5.32 10.45 8.59
N ARG A 12 4.00 10.26 8.54
CA ARG A 12 3.17 9.91 9.68
C ARG A 12 2.60 8.52 9.45
N THR A 13 2.80 7.63 10.41
CA THR A 13 2.16 6.31 10.44
C THR A 13 1.23 6.28 11.63
N THR A 14 -0.04 5.96 11.39
CA THR A 14 -1.03 5.68 12.43
C THR A 14 -1.16 4.17 12.56
N VAL A 15 -1.12 3.67 13.78
CA VAL A 15 -1.46 2.27 14.08
C VAL A 15 -2.83 2.31 14.73
N GLU A 16 -3.76 1.53 14.19
CA GLU A 16 -5.16 1.50 14.60
C GLU A 16 -5.58 0.05 14.83
N GLU A 17 -6.45 -0.16 15.82
CA GLU A 17 -7.08 -1.44 16.12
C GLU A 17 -8.59 -1.35 15.97
N ALA A 18 -9.23 -2.44 15.53
CA ALA A 18 -10.68 -2.56 15.47
C ALA A 18 -11.09 -3.98 15.84
N TYR A 19 -12.18 -4.10 16.60
CA TYR A 19 -12.77 -5.39 16.94
C TYR A 19 -13.98 -5.65 16.05
N VAL A 20 -13.92 -6.73 15.27
CA VAL A 20 -15.01 -7.14 14.37
C VAL A 20 -15.56 -8.50 14.78
N SER A 21 -16.88 -8.66 14.67
CA SER A 21 -17.56 -9.93 14.94
C SER A 21 -17.93 -10.58 13.62
N VAL A 22 -17.21 -11.65 13.24
CA VAL A 22 -17.48 -12.40 12.01
C VAL A 22 -18.53 -13.47 12.29
N PRO A 23 -19.69 -13.48 11.61
CA PRO A 23 -20.69 -14.53 11.75
C PRO A 23 -20.16 -15.88 11.23
N VAL A 24 -20.24 -16.92 12.06
CA VAL A 24 -19.89 -18.28 11.64
C VAL A 24 -21.03 -18.87 10.83
N THR A 25 -20.83 -18.99 9.53
CA THR A 25 -21.77 -19.53 8.54
C THR A 25 -21.03 -20.48 7.60
N ASP A 26 -21.75 -21.23 6.76
CA ASP A 26 -21.16 -22.13 5.77
C ASP A 26 -20.15 -21.44 4.83
N ALA A 27 -20.27 -20.12 4.65
CA ALA A 27 -19.35 -19.33 3.85
C ALA A 27 -17.92 -19.26 4.44
N VAL A 28 -17.77 -19.37 5.76
CA VAL A 28 -16.46 -19.31 6.46
C VAL A 28 -16.01 -20.68 6.97
N MET A 29 -16.71 -21.75 6.58
CA MET A 29 -16.42 -23.13 6.96
C MET A 29 -15.72 -23.87 5.81
N LEU A 30 -14.95 -24.89 6.17
CA LEU A 30 -14.48 -25.87 5.20
C LEU A 30 -15.67 -26.67 4.68
N ARG A 31 -15.67 -26.95 3.37
CA ARG A 31 -16.76 -27.66 2.69
C ARG A 31 -16.85 -29.12 3.11
N GLU A 32 -15.72 -29.73 3.41
CA GLU A 32 -15.63 -31.12 3.80
C GLU A 32 -15.44 -31.21 5.32
N PRO A 33 -16.23 -32.04 6.01
CA PRO A 33 -15.98 -32.34 7.41
C PRO A 33 -14.65 -33.08 7.56
N ALA A 34 -14.01 -32.94 8.72
CA ALA A 34 -12.84 -33.72 9.05
C ALA A 34 -13.20 -35.19 9.30
N ASP A 35 -12.19 -36.04 9.46
CA ASP A 35 -12.34 -37.50 9.64
C ASP A 35 -13.20 -37.88 10.86
N ASP A 36 -13.35 -36.97 11.83
CA ASP A 36 -14.19 -37.10 13.01
C ASP A 36 -15.65 -36.62 12.80
N GLY A 37 -16.00 -36.20 11.58
CA GLY A 37 -17.31 -35.64 11.23
C GLY A 37 -17.52 -34.19 11.64
N SER A 38 -16.51 -33.52 12.23
CA SER A 38 -16.60 -32.11 12.61
C SER A 38 -16.37 -31.17 11.42
N PHE A 39 -17.11 -30.07 11.37
CA PHE A 39 -16.83 -28.99 10.44
C PHE A 39 -15.85 -28.01 11.06
N ARG A 40 -14.79 -27.69 10.32
CA ARG A 40 -13.74 -26.76 10.75
C ARG A 40 -13.88 -25.44 10.01
N LEU A 41 -13.41 -24.36 10.64
CA LEU A 41 -13.35 -23.04 10.01
C LEU A 41 -12.31 -23.03 8.91
N ASP A 42 -12.66 -22.38 7.81
CA ASP A 42 -11.72 -21.96 6.79
C ASP A 42 -11.14 -20.61 7.23
N THR A 43 -9.92 -20.64 7.78
CA THR A 43 -9.29 -19.44 8.37
C THR A 43 -9.09 -18.34 7.35
N ASP A 44 -8.79 -18.67 6.10
CA ASP A 44 -8.57 -17.66 5.06
C ASP A 44 -9.86 -16.92 4.73
N LYS A 45 -10.98 -17.66 4.64
CA LYS A 45 -12.30 -17.04 4.44
C LYS A 45 -12.76 -16.25 5.65
N LEU A 46 -12.48 -16.73 6.86
CA LEU A 46 -12.79 -16.02 8.10
C LEU A 46 -12.06 -14.67 8.17
N PHE A 47 -10.75 -14.65 7.88
CA PHE A 47 -9.97 -13.42 7.90
C PHE A 47 -10.32 -12.48 6.74
N ALA A 48 -10.65 -13.00 5.56
CA ALA A 48 -11.15 -12.17 4.47
C ALA A 48 -12.45 -11.44 4.87
N ALA A 49 -13.41 -12.15 5.46
CA ALA A 49 -14.64 -11.55 5.97
C ALA A 49 -14.37 -10.54 7.11
N ALA A 50 -13.41 -10.81 7.99
CA ALA A 50 -12.98 -9.88 9.03
C ALA A 50 -12.43 -8.56 8.44
N VAL A 51 -11.63 -8.64 7.37
CA VAL A 51 -11.08 -7.45 6.69
C VAL A 51 -12.18 -6.64 6.01
N GLU A 52 -13.16 -7.29 5.38
CA GLU A 52 -14.31 -6.60 4.79
C GLU A 52 -15.11 -5.86 5.85
N LEU A 53 -15.45 -6.51 6.97
CA LEU A 53 -16.13 -5.88 8.10
C LEU A 53 -15.29 -4.76 8.73
N GLY A 54 -13.98 -4.92 8.77
CA GLY A 54 -13.05 -3.92 9.29
C GLY A 54 -13.06 -2.63 8.48
N SER A 55 -13.46 -2.64 7.21
CA SER A 55 -13.48 -1.43 6.37
C SER A 55 -14.50 -0.39 6.85
N GLU A 56 -15.54 -0.81 7.57
CA GLU A 56 -16.59 0.05 8.13
C GLU A 56 -16.55 0.12 9.67
N ALA A 57 -15.56 -0.50 10.30
CA ALA A 57 -15.47 -0.57 11.75
C ALA A 57 -15.04 0.77 12.38
N ASP A 58 -15.38 0.93 13.66
CA ASP A 58 -14.88 2.04 14.47
C ASP A 58 -13.43 1.75 14.89
N TRP A 59 -12.48 2.20 14.07
CA TRP A 59 -11.05 2.09 14.35
C TRP A 59 -10.62 3.00 15.50
N LEU A 60 -9.87 2.42 16.44
CA LEU A 60 -9.28 3.12 17.58
C LEU A 60 -7.78 3.31 17.33
N SER A 61 -7.29 4.53 17.45
CA SER A 61 -5.85 4.79 17.33
C SER A 61 -5.10 4.21 18.54
N GLU A 62 -4.28 3.19 18.29
CA GLU A 62 -3.41 2.57 19.28
C GLU A 62 -2.17 3.45 19.56
N GLY A 63 -1.73 4.23 18.56
CA GLY A 63 -0.65 5.19 18.73
C GLY A 63 -0.25 5.92 17.45
N GLN A 64 0.46 7.04 17.62
CA GLN A 64 0.96 7.87 16.53
C GLN A 64 2.48 8.03 16.62
N ARG A 65 3.19 7.77 15.52
CA ARG A 65 4.63 8.05 15.40
C ARG A 65 4.91 8.92 14.19
N THR A 66 5.55 10.06 14.43
CA THR A 66 6.06 10.94 13.39
C THR A 66 7.57 10.76 13.28
N VAL A 67 8.05 10.46 12.07
CA VAL A 67 9.49 10.37 11.79
C VAL A 67 9.84 11.32 10.64
N VAL A 68 11.02 11.93 10.73
CA VAL A 68 11.60 12.65 9.59
C VAL A 68 11.96 11.59 8.56
N HIS A 69 11.40 11.70 7.35
CA HIS A 69 11.74 10.78 6.28
C HIS A 69 13.21 10.98 5.91
N PRO A 70 13.98 9.92 5.57
CA PRO A 70 15.34 10.07 5.08
C PRO A 70 15.38 11.10 3.94
N ILE A 71 16.42 11.96 3.95
CA ILE A 71 16.66 12.97 2.90
C ILE A 71 16.68 12.25 1.56
N GLN A 72 15.64 12.43 0.77
CA GLN A 72 15.58 11.89 -0.58
C GLN A 72 16.38 12.83 -1.48
N LYS A 73 17.45 12.32 -2.13
CA LYS A 73 18.07 13.03 -3.24
C LYS A 73 16.98 13.26 -4.29
N ALA A 74 16.91 14.47 -4.83
CA ALA A 74 16.10 14.73 -6.02
C ALA A 74 16.51 13.73 -7.10
N PRO A 75 15.56 13.17 -7.87
CA PRO A 75 15.92 12.36 -9.04
C PRO A 75 16.90 13.16 -9.90
N ASP A 76 17.99 12.52 -10.33
CA ASP A 76 18.98 13.19 -11.17
C ASP A 76 18.24 13.72 -12.41
N ARG A 77 18.30 15.03 -12.62
CA ARG A 77 17.67 15.73 -13.77
C ARG A 77 18.07 15.14 -15.14
N ALA A 78 19.02 14.22 -15.17
CA ALA A 78 19.44 13.47 -16.34
C ALA A 78 18.39 12.47 -16.86
N ASP A 79 17.54 11.91 -16.00
CA ASP A 79 16.58 10.86 -16.41
C ASP A 79 15.34 11.40 -17.14
N GLU A 80 15.12 12.71 -17.10
CA GLU A 80 14.01 13.38 -17.78
C GLU A 80 14.41 13.89 -19.17
N ALA A 81 15.71 14.13 -19.40
CA ALA A 81 16.24 14.59 -20.69
C ALA A 81 16.42 13.46 -21.72
N ASP A 82 16.52 12.19 -21.27
CA ASP A 82 16.71 11.02 -22.16
C ASP A 82 15.37 10.45 -22.67
N ARG A 83 14.26 10.69 -21.96
CA ARG A 83 12.95 10.13 -22.34
C ARG A 83 12.23 10.82 -23.50
N GLY A 84 12.77 11.95 -24.00
CA GLY A 84 12.12 12.79 -25.00
C GLY A 84 12.93 13.12 -26.26
N ARG A 85 14.17 12.62 -26.40
CA ARG A 85 14.97 12.90 -27.60
C ARG A 85 14.88 11.73 -28.59
N PRO A 86 14.35 11.92 -29.81
CA PRO A 86 14.47 10.90 -30.83
C PRO A 86 15.95 10.67 -31.12
N ARG A 87 16.39 9.41 -31.07
CA ARG A 87 17.77 9.05 -31.43
C ARG A 87 18.01 9.43 -32.89
N LEU A 88 18.84 10.44 -33.12
CA LEU A 88 19.37 10.77 -34.44
C LEU A 88 20.42 9.71 -34.79
N ASN A 89 20.32 9.12 -35.98
CA ASN A 89 21.40 8.31 -36.53
C ASN A 89 22.57 9.21 -36.96
N GLU A 90 23.75 8.62 -37.18
CA GLU A 90 25.04 9.29 -37.42
C GLU A 90 25.08 10.23 -38.65
N THR A 91 23.98 10.37 -39.38
CA THR A 91 23.85 11.24 -40.56
C THR A 91 22.88 12.40 -40.37
N GLY A 92 22.35 12.61 -39.16
CA GLY A 92 21.64 13.84 -38.80
C GLY A 92 20.32 14.10 -39.53
N ARG A 93 19.62 13.07 -40.02
CA ARG A 93 18.25 13.20 -40.55
C ARG A 93 17.23 12.53 -39.63
N ARG A 94 16.09 13.20 -39.42
CA ARG A 94 14.94 12.63 -38.69
C ARG A 94 14.42 11.39 -39.43
N ALA A 95 14.29 10.27 -38.74
CA ALA A 95 13.48 9.15 -39.22
C ALA A 95 12.01 9.58 -39.23
N ALA A 96 11.34 9.44 -40.37
CA ALA A 96 9.90 9.60 -40.48
C ALA A 96 9.20 8.38 -39.88
N ALA A 97 7.97 8.61 -39.40
CA ALA A 97 7.11 7.73 -38.62
C ALA A 97 6.92 6.31 -39.18
#